data_AF-A0A6S6XWE1-F1
#
_entry.id   AF-A0A6S6XWE1-F1
#
_cell.length_a   1.000
_cell.length_b   1.000
_cell.length_c   1.000
_cell.angle_alpha   90.00
_cell.angle_beta   90.00
_cell.angle_gamma   90.00
#
_symmetry.space_group_name_H-M   'P 1'
#
loop_
_entity.id
_entity.type
_entity.pdbx_description
1 polymer ?
#
loop_
_entity_poly.entity_id
_entity_poly.type
_entity_poly.pdbx_seq_one_letter_code
_entity_poly.pdbx_strand_id
1 'polypeptide(L)'
;MPKFYIAFHDNGVVRDIATDALEGYLPAPSKATSTLALRYALQDGKVVDRFPGKSDEEVLALIAVEQAAQVEVSPPQKVITKLAFMNRFTMEELAAIYTAAKTEVMVEVFLDKLKIAEEVNLADAQTIGGLQALAASGLLTEARVQEVLQ
;
A
#
# COMPACT_ATOMS: atom_id res chain seq x y z
N MET A 1 -14.43 -27.83 27.38
CA MET A 1 -13.74 -28.31 26.17
C MET A 1 -13.94 -27.28 25.07
N PRO A 2 -12.95 -27.01 24.21
CA PRO A 2 -13.14 -26.16 23.02
C PRO A 2 -14.21 -26.78 22.12
N LYS A 3 -15.05 -25.94 21.50
CA LYS A 3 -16.18 -26.39 20.66
C LYS A 3 -15.75 -26.76 19.23
N PHE A 4 -14.61 -26.23 18.80
CA PHE A 4 -13.99 -26.44 17.49
C PHE A 4 -12.53 -25.97 17.57
N TYR A 5 -11.79 -26.25 16.50
CA TYR A 5 -10.37 -25.98 16.35
C TYR A 5 -10.13 -25.26 15.01
N ILE A 6 -9.08 -24.44 14.95
CA ILE A 6 -8.78 -23.55 13.84
C ILE A 6 -7.35 -23.79 13.35
N ALA A 7 -7.19 -24.03 12.06
CA ALA A 7 -5.89 -24.05 11.39
C ALA A 7 -5.60 -22.68 10.77
N PHE A 8 -4.33 -22.29 10.77
CA PHE A 8 -3.86 -21.06 10.15
C PHE A 8 -2.87 -21.38 9.02
N HIS A 9 -2.81 -20.52 8.02
CA HIS A 9 -1.71 -20.44 7.08
C HIS A 9 -0.49 -19.77 7.75
N ASP A 10 0.68 -19.89 7.12
CA ASP A 10 1.93 -19.29 7.62
C ASP A 10 1.86 -17.75 7.74
N ASN A 11 0.96 -17.12 6.97
CA ASN A 11 0.69 -15.68 7.03
C ASN A 11 -0.29 -15.28 8.16
N GLY A 12 -0.70 -16.22 9.01
CA GLY A 12 -1.60 -15.96 10.15
C GLY A 12 -3.09 -15.86 9.79
N VAL A 13 -3.47 -16.15 8.55
CA VAL A 13 -4.88 -16.19 8.11
C VAL A 13 -5.49 -17.55 8.41
N VAL A 14 -6.74 -17.58 8.87
CA VAL A 14 -7.48 -18.83 9.08
C VAL A 14 -7.57 -19.62 7.78
N ARG A 15 -7.04 -20.84 7.80
CA ARG A 15 -7.08 -21.80 6.71
C ARG A 15 -8.35 -22.65 6.74
N ASP A 16 -8.69 -23.15 7.92
CA ASP A 16 -9.79 -24.12 8.10
C ASP A 16 -10.30 -24.15 9.54
N ILE A 17 -11.54 -24.61 9.73
CA ILE A 17 -12.19 -24.80 11.03
C ILE A 17 -12.78 -26.22 11.10
N ALA A 18 -12.37 -26.98 12.12
CA ALA A 18 -12.81 -28.35 12.35
C ALA A 18 -13.46 -28.52 13.73
N THR A 19 -14.43 -29.42 13.86
CA THR A 19 -15.05 -29.76 15.15
C THR A 19 -14.15 -30.64 16.02
N ASP A 20 -13.27 -31.41 15.38
CA ASP A 20 -12.37 -32.35 16.03
C ASP A 20 -10.94 -31.81 16.13
N ALA A 21 -10.19 -32.30 17.12
CA ALA A 21 -8.79 -31.96 17.27
C ALA A 21 -7.96 -32.66 16.19
N LEU A 22 -7.35 -31.89 15.31
CA LEU A 22 -6.48 -32.37 14.24
C LEU A 22 -5.06 -31.83 14.43
N GLU A 23 -4.07 -32.54 13.87
CA GLU A 23 -2.68 -32.10 13.90
C GLU A 23 -2.52 -30.72 13.24
N GLY A 24 -1.88 -29.79 13.94
CA GLY A 24 -1.69 -28.41 13.48
C GLY A 24 -2.89 -27.48 13.67
N TYR A 25 -3.99 -27.93 14.29
CA TYR A 25 -5.12 -27.08 14.62
C TYR A 25 -5.02 -26.58 16.07
N LEU A 26 -5.35 -25.31 16.28
CA LEU A 26 -5.35 -24.68 17.60
C LEU A 26 -6.78 -24.61 18.15
N PRO A 27 -6.98 -24.80 19.46
CA PRO A 27 -8.32 -24.74 20.05
C PRO A 27 -8.89 -23.33 19.95
N ALA A 28 -10.15 -23.21 19.54
CA ALA A 28 -10.85 -21.94 19.55
C ALA A 28 -11.05 -21.42 21.00
N PRO A 29 -11.21 -20.09 21.18
CA PRO A 29 -11.51 -19.51 22.49
C PRO A 29 -12.72 -20.18 23.15
N SER A 30 -12.67 -20.41 24.46
CA SER A 30 -13.76 -21.07 25.19
C SER A 30 -15.10 -20.34 25.10
N LYS A 31 -15.07 -19.02 24.88
CA LYS A 31 -16.25 -18.16 24.70
C LYS A 31 -16.69 -18.01 23.23
N ALA A 32 -16.02 -18.68 22.30
CA ALA A 32 -16.39 -18.63 20.89
C ALA A 32 -17.82 -19.15 20.67
N THR A 33 -18.59 -18.39 19.90
CA THR A 33 -20.00 -18.68 19.59
C THR A 33 -20.25 -18.92 18.11
N SER A 34 -19.25 -18.73 17.24
CA SER A 34 -19.40 -18.75 15.79
C SER A 34 -18.22 -19.48 15.11
N THR A 35 -18.46 -20.11 13.96
CA THR A 35 -17.42 -20.69 13.10
C THR A 35 -17.02 -19.76 11.96
N LEU A 36 -17.38 -18.47 12.01
CA LEU A 36 -16.95 -17.49 11.02
C LEU A 36 -15.44 -17.23 11.15
N ALA A 37 -14.66 -17.75 10.19
CA ALA A 37 -13.21 -17.67 10.17
C ALA A 37 -12.65 -16.25 10.34
N LEU A 38 -13.30 -15.26 9.72
CA LEU A 38 -12.87 -13.86 9.74
C LEU A 38 -12.82 -13.23 11.15
N ARG A 39 -13.51 -13.83 12.13
CA ARG A 39 -13.51 -13.38 13.52
C ARG A 39 -12.22 -13.70 14.25
N TYR A 40 -11.51 -14.72 13.80
CA TYR A 40 -10.38 -15.29 14.52
C TYR A 40 -9.07 -14.79 13.97
N ALA A 41 -8.14 -14.53 14.87
CA ALA A 41 -6.77 -14.19 14.55
C ALA A 41 -5.81 -14.98 15.43
N LEU A 42 -4.59 -15.18 14.93
CA LEU A 42 -3.49 -15.75 15.69
C LEU A 42 -2.74 -14.62 16.39
N GLN A 43 -2.72 -14.63 17.72
CA GLN A 43 -1.99 -13.66 18.54
C GLN A 43 -1.17 -14.42 19.58
N ASP A 44 0.14 -14.21 19.61
CA ASP A 44 1.09 -14.88 20.52
C ASP A 44 0.95 -16.42 20.53
N GLY A 45 0.73 -17.00 19.34
CA GLY A 45 0.54 -18.44 19.16
C GLY A 45 -0.81 -18.99 19.65
N LYS A 46 -1.76 -18.12 19.99
CA LYS A 46 -3.10 -18.48 20.46
C LYS A 46 -4.19 -17.90 19.56
N VAL A 47 -5.30 -18.62 19.47
CA VAL A 47 -6.49 -18.15 18.77
C VAL A 47 -7.21 -17.11 19.63
N VAL A 48 -7.50 -15.95 19.06
CA VAL A 48 -8.29 -14.89 19.69
C VAL A 48 -9.50 -14.57 18.81
N ASP A 49 -10.68 -14.42 19.43
CA ASP A 49 -11.87 -13.85 18.79
C ASP A 49 -11.77 -12.32 18.87
N ARG A 50 -11.63 -11.66 17.73
CA ARG A 50 -11.50 -10.20 17.63
C ARG A 50 -12.82 -9.47 17.88
N PHE A 51 -13.95 -10.19 17.83
CA PHE A 51 -15.28 -9.59 17.94
C PHE A 51 -16.15 -10.32 18.97
N PRO A 52 -15.73 -10.42 20.24
CA PRO A 52 -16.48 -11.15 21.25
C PRO A 52 -17.90 -10.57 21.42
N GLY A 53 -18.91 -11.44 21.43
CA GLY A 53 -20.31 -11.07 21.68
C GLY A 53 -21.06 -10.45 20.49
N LYS A 54 -20.45 -10.38 19.30
CA LYS A 54 -21.09 -9.92 18.06
C LYS A 54 -21.73 -11.06 17.29
N SER A 55 -22.83 -10.80 16.57
CA SER A 55 -23.35 -11.75 15.58
C SER A 55 -22.42 -11.83 14.35
N ASP A 56 -22.60 -12.82 13.49
CA ASP A 56 -21.78 -12.93 12.26
C ASP A 56 -22.08 -11.81 11.27
N GLU A 57 -23.33 -11.37 11.21
CA GLU A 57 -23.75 -10.23 10.38
C GLU A 57 -23.07 -8.93 10.84
N GLU A 58 -23.03 -8.68 12.16
CA GLU A 58 -22.33 -7.52 12.70
C GLU A 58 -20.83 -7.57 12.40
N VAL A 59 -20.21 -8.75 12.50
CA VAL A 59 -18.78 -8.87 12.18
C VAL A 59 -18.52 -8.65 10.70
N LEU A 60 -19.32 -9.25 9.81
CA LEU A 60 -19.18 -9.03 8.37
C LEU A 60 -19.33 -7.54 8.03
N ALA A 61 -20.28 -6.85 8.65
CA ALA A 61 -20.46 -5.41 8.48
C ALA A 61 -19.25 -4.60 8.98
N LEU A 62 -18.72 -4.91 10.18
CA LEU A 62 -17.54 -4.24 10.73
C LEU A 62 -16.30 -4.46 9.87
N ILE A 63 -16.07 -5.69 9.41
CA ILE A 63 -14.95 -6.02 8.53
C ILE A 63 -15.09 -5.32 7.18
N ALA A 64 -16.31 -5.27 6.60
CA ALA A 64 -16.54 -4.54 5.36
C ALA A 64 -16.24 -3.04 5.53
N VAL A 65 -16.59 -2.45 6.67
CA VAL A 65 -16.24 -1.05 7.00
C VAL A 65 -14.72 -0.88 7.17
N GLU A 66 -14.04 -1.78 7.90
CA GLU A 66 -12.58 -1.76 8.05
C GLU A 66 -11.86 -1.88 6.70
N GLN A 67 -12.34 -2.78 5.84
CA GLN A 67 -11.80 -2.98 4.49
C GLN A 67 -12.05 -1.75 3.59
N ALA A 68 -13.25 -1.15 3.66
CA ALA A 68 -13.54 0.08 2.93
C ALA A 68 -12.64 1.24 3.38
N ALA A 69 -12.43 1.39 4.70
CA ALA A 69 -11.51 2.39 5.23
C ALA A 69 -10.06 2.13 4.81
N GLN A 70 -9.62 0.87 4.68
CA GLN A 70 -8.30 0.51 4.16
C GLN A 70 -8.11 0.84 2.67
N VAL A 71 -9.18 0.76 1.86
CA VAL A 71 -9.13 1.18 0.44
C VAL A 71 -9.01 2.70 0.32
N GLU A 72 -9.65 3.47 1.21
CA GLU A 72 -9.58 4.93 1.19
C GLU A 72 -8.24 5.52 1.65
N VAL A 73 -7.45 4.78 2.43
CA VAL A 73 -6.10 5.22 2.89
C VAL A 73 -4.96 4.80 1.97
N SER A 74 -5.22 4.05 0.90
CA SER A 74 -4.24 3.99 -0.19
C SER A 74 -4.27 5.35 -0.88
N PRO A 75 -3.17 6.16 -0.84
CA PRO A 75 -3.16 7.43 -1.54
C PRO A 75 -3.57 7.16 -3.00
N PRO A 76 -4.40 8.03 -3.61
CA PRO A 76 -4.78 7.85 -5.00
C PRO A 76 -3.50 7.62 -5.78
N GLN A 77 -3.42 6.48 -6.47
CA GLN A 77 -2.28 6.20 -7.33
C GLN A 77 -2.29 7.29 -8.39
N LYS A 78 -1.53 8.38 -8.15
CA LYS A 78 -1.29 9.47 -9.09
C LYS A 78 -0.31 8.97 -10.16
N VAL A 79 -0.66 7.85 -10.76
CA VAL A 79 0.09 7.17 -11.79
C VAL A 79 -0.36 7.77 -13.10
N ILE A 80 0.56 8.44 -13.78
CA ILE A 80 0.31 9.10 -15.06
C ILE A 80 1.29 8.59 -16.10
N THR A 81 0.93 8.73 -17.37
CA THR A 81 1.84 8.40 -18.46
C THR A 81 3.06 9.32 -18.45
N LYS A 82 4.18 8.85 -18.98
CA LYS A 82 5.40 9.68 -19.16
C LYS A 82 5.11 10.98 -19.90
N LEU A 83 4.29 10.92 -20.95
CA LEU A 83 3.91 12.12 -21.71
C LEU A 83 3.08 13.09 -20.86
N ALA A 84 2.12 12.59 -20.07
CA ALA A 84 1.35 13.42 -19.15
C ALA A 84 2.23 14.07 -18.09
N PHE A 85 3.27 13.38 -17.62
CA PHE A 85 4.26 13.96 -16.71
C PHE A 85 5.08 15.07 -17.38
N MET A 86 5.62 14.82 -18.58
CA MET A 86 6.40 15.82 -19.33
C MET A 86 5.59 17.06 -19.68
N ASN A 87 4.29 16.90 -19.95
CA ASN A 87 3.38 18.01 -20.26
C ASN A 87 3.06 18.92 -19.06
N ARG A 88 3.51 18.58 -17.85
CA ARG A 88 3.38 19.44 -16.66
C ARG A 88 4.49 20.45 -16.53
N PHE A 89 5.57 20.30 -17.30
CA PHE A 89 6.67 21.24 -17.38
C PHE A 89 6.45 22.22 -18.52
N THR A 90 7.01 23.42 -18.40
CA THR A 90 7.11 24.33 -19.55
C THR A 90 8.22 23.88 -20.49
N MET A 91 8.21 24.38 -21.73
CA MET A 91 9.25 24.05 -22.70
C MET A 91 10.63 24.58 -22.25
N GLU A 92 10.67 25.73 -21.58
CA GLU A 92 11.88 26.33 -21.02
C GLU A 92 12.46 25.49 -19.88
N GLU A 93 11.61 24.98 -18.99
CA GLU A 93 12.00 24.07 -17.91
C GLU A 93 12.60 22.78 -18.48
N LEU A 94 11.92 22.18 -19.47
CA LEU A 94 12.43 20.99 -20.14
C LEU A 94 13.78 21.28 -20.82
N ALA A 95 13.90 22.37 -21.57
CA ALA A 95 15.15 22.74 -22.22
C ALA A 95 16.31 22.94 -21.22
N ALA A 96 16.04 23.56 -20.06
CA ALA A 96 17.01 23.71 -18.98
C ALA A 96 17.43 22.36 -18.40
N ILE A 97 16.47 21.48 -18.09
CA ILE A 97 16.73 20.13 -17.55
C ILE A 97 17.55 19.29 -18.53
N TYR A 98 17.18 19.27 -19.82
CA TYR A 98 17.93 18.53 -20.84
C TYR A 98 19.32 19.14 -21.12
N THR A 99 19.50 20.44 -20.90
CA THR A 99 20.81 21.08 -21.01
C THR A 99 21.69 20.71 -19.81
N ALA A 100 21.15 20.77 -18.60
CA ALA A 100 21.85 20.40 -17.37
C ALA A 100 22.26 18.92 -17.36
N ALA A 101 21.41 18.03 -17.88
CA ALA A 101 21.74 16.60 -18.02
C ALA A 101 23.02 16.33 -18.85
N LYS A 102 23.48 17.27 -19.68
CA LYS A 102 24.74 17.09 -20.43
C LYS A 102 26.00 17.24 -19.55
N THR A 103 25.85 17.83 -18.38
CA THR A 103 26.97 18.14 -17.45
C THR A 103 26.74 17.57 -16.06
N GLU A 104 25.49 17.40 -15.64
CA GLU A 104 25.09 16.89 -14.34
C GLU A 104 24.62 15.44 -14.45
N VAL A 105 25.50 14.51 -14.09
CA VAL A 105 25.25 13.06 -14.16
C VAL A 105 23.97 12.66 -13.43
N MET A 106 23.65 13.30 -12.30
CA MET A 106 22.44 12.97 -11.54
C MET A 106 21.15 13.34 -12.29
N VAL A 107 21.16 14.43 -13.06
CA VAL A 107 20.02 14.85 -13.90
C VAL A 107 19.90 13.93 -15.11
N GLU A 108 21.03 13.51 -15.70
CA GLU A 108 21.05 12.53 -16.78
C GLU A 108 20.44 11.19 -16.34
N VAL A 109 20.87 10.66 -15.18
CA VAL A 109 20.33 9.41 -14.61
C VAL A 109 18.84 9.51 -14.34
N PHE A 110 18.35 10.67 -13.88
CA PHE A 110 16.91 10.89 -13.71
C PHE A 110 16.15 10.79 -15.03
N LEU A 111 16.63 11.46 -16.09
CA LEU A 111 16.01 11.40 -17.41
C LEU A 111 16.06 9.98 -18.01
N ASP A 112 17.15 9.24 -17.81
CA ASP A 112 17.28 7.87 -18.30
C ASP A 112 16.34 6.90 -17.59
N LYS A 113 16.19 7.04 -16.27
CA LYS A 113 15.16 6.30 -15.51
C LYS A 113 13.76 6.61 -16.01
N LEU A 114 13.46 7.88 -16.28
CA LEU A 114 12.17 8.28 -16.83
C LEU A 114 11.91 7.66 -18.22
N LYS A 115 12.94 7.52 -19.08
CA LYS A 115 12.79 6.87 -20.39
C LYS A 115 12.37 5.40 -20.27
N ILE A 116 12.99 4.65 -19.35
CA ILE A 116 12.74 3.21 -19.16
C ILE A 116 11.48 2.91 -18.34
N ALA A 117 11.00 3.87 -17.53
CA ALA A 117 9.79 3.68 -16.75
C ALA A 117 8.57 3.39 -17.64
N GLU A 118 7.65 2.54 -17.20
CA GLU A 118 6.39 2.31 -17.91
C GLU A 118 5.42 3.47 -17.65
N GLU A 119 5.40 3.94 -16.41
CA GLU A 119 4.52 4.97 -15.88
C GLU A 119 5.24 5.80 -14.81
N VAL A 120 4.66 6.95 -14.46
CA VAL A 120 5.19 7.84 -13.43
C VAL A 120 4.20 7.92 -12.28
N ASN A 121 4.59 7.42 -11.11
CA ASN A 121 3.83 7.60 -9.87
C ASN A 121 4.28 8.89 -9.18
N LEU A 122 3.40 9.89 -9.09
CA LEU A 122 3.68 11.17 -8.43
C LEU A 122 3.75 11.08 -6.90
N ALA A 123 3.23 10.01 -6.31
CA ALA A 123 3.36 9.74 -4.88
C ALA A 123 4.62 8.93 -4.54
N ASP A 124 5.37 8.47 -5.54
CA ASP A 124 6.60 7.72 -5.33
C ASP A 124 7.72 8.61 -4.77
N ALA A 125 8.40 8.11 -3.75
CA ALA A 125 9.47 8.85 -3.06
C ALA A 125 10.65 9.17 -3.99
N GLN A 126 10.93 8.34 -5.00
CA GLN A 126 11.98 8.62 -5.98
C GLN A 126 11.55 9.71 -6.96
N THR A 127 10.28 9.73 -7.40
CA THR A 127 9.73 10.83 -8.22
C THR A 127 9.81 12.16 -7.48
N ILE A 128 9.36 12.19 -6.21
CA ILE A 128 9.40 13.39 -5.37
C ILE A 128 10.85 13.85 -5.15
N GLY A 129 11.73 12.92 -4.77
CA GLY A 129 13.15 13.21 -4.54
C GLY A 129 13.87 13.71 -5.80
N GLY A 130 13.53 13.18 -6.98
CA GLY A 130 14.06 13.65 -8.27
C GLY A 130 13.69 15.09 -8.57
N LEU A 131 12.42 15.48 -8.37
CA LEU A 131 11.96 16.86 -8.55
C LEU A 131 12.59 17.82 -7.54
N GLN A 132 12.74 17.38 -6.28
CA GLN A 132 13.44 18.16 -5.26
C GLN A 132 14.92 18.36 -5.60
N ALA A 133 15.58 17.36 -6.19
CA ALA A 133 16.96 17.51 -6.65
C ALA A 133 17.09 18.53 -7.79
N LEU A 134 16.13 18.57 -8.72
CA LEU A 134 16.07 19.61 -9.75
C LEU A 134 15.86 21.02 -9.16
N ALA A 135 15.09 21.13 -8.08
CA ALA A 135 14.96 22.40 -7.36
C ALA A 135 16.26 22.79 -6.64
N ALA A 136 16.93 21.83 -6.01
CA ALA A 136 18.21 22.05 -5.33
C ALA A 136 19.34 22.46 -6.30
N SER A 137 19.30 22.02 -7.57
CA SER A 137 20.22 22.49 -8.61
C SER A 137 19.79 23.81 -9.27
N GLY A 138 18.65 24.37 -8.86
CA GLY A 138 18.13 25.63 -9.39
C GLY A 138 17.46 25.51 -10.77
N LEU A 139 17.21 24.28 -11.24
CA LEU A 139 16.51 24.02 -12.52
C LEU A 139 14.99 24.17 -12.39
N LEU A 140 14.46 24.01 -11.18
CA LEU A 140 13.07 24.27 -10.83
C LEU A 140 12.99 25.13 -9.58
N THR A 141 11.84 25.77 -9.37
CA THR A 141 11.51 26.34 -8.06
C THR A 141 10.74 25.34 -7.23
N GLU A 142 10.77 25.48 -5.89
CA GLU A 142 9.95 24.66 -4.99
C GLU A 142 8.45 24.72 -5.34
N ALA A 143 7.96 25.89 -5.76
CA ALA A 143 6.58 26.06 -6.21
C ALA A 143 6.28 25.20 -7.45
N ARG A 144 7.20 25.15 -8.41
CA ARG A 144 7.06 24.32 -9.62
C ARG A 144 7.11 22.83 -9.32
N VAL A 145 7.91 22.40 -8.34
CA VAL A 145 7.87 21.01 -7.86
C VAL A 145 6.47 20.64 -7.37
N GLN A 146 5.85 21.50 -6.56
CA GLN A 146 4.50 21.25 -6.08
C GLN A 146 3.47 21.21 -7.20
N GLU A 147 3.56 22.11 -8.18
CA GLU A 147 2.67 22.13 -9.36
C GLU A 147 2.80 20.86 -10.21
N VAL A 148 4.03 20.35 -10.40
CA VAL A 148 4.28 19.09 -11.12
C VAL A 148 3.73 17.87 -10.37
N LEU A 149 3.61 17.92 -9.03
CA LEU A 149 3.10 16.82 -8.19
C LEU A 149 1.58 16.82 -7.98
N GLN A 150 0.84 17.80 -8.52
CA GLN A 150 -0.61 17.94 -8.29
C GLN A 150 -1.46 16.85 -8.95
#